data_AF-A0A0L0TCI1-F1
#
_entry.id   AF-A0A0L0TCI1-F1
#
_cell.length_a   1.000
_cell.length_b   1.000
_cell.length_c   1.000
_cell.angle_alpha   90.00
_cell.angle_beta   90.00
_cell.angle_gamma   90.00
#
_symmetry.space_group_name_H-M   'P 1'
#
loop_
_entity.id
_entity.type
_entity.pdbx_description
1 polymer ?
#
loop_
_entity_poly.entity_id
_entity_poly.type
_entity_poly.pdbx_seq_one_letter_code
_entity_poly.pdbx_strand_id
1 'polypeptide(L)'
;MRHGDPMPATTSMPQRATMPRPNGNHSRSVSKRTSTAPVARRQIKVGLPLHALGLPARVRTKLLDAALFHAADIKPLTSAELALDLAVSDATVRLVRTQAMVPDDSIFTSCTTLLATPSLPPMSTGIAPFDTLLNGGFARSAISELSGASGAGKSAILAAMILHLLRTPAPSAPRIVALDTDGALTSTLRTAYHQHPHLPWPNLDLRRIHDLPHLVDTVSTISSQTPPTLLIIDAVTTHLASFTDLVARARAVHVAAQAVRGLAVRNGTAVVLAARQAEGPAVGPWTAVAGLRVAVKKGSGGKVGVVVVKGDRMGRRAEWRVDVEGVAVEQVVERRKVVLALEEEEPWEDVEPEEDARVAAYGGCMVDEEEEERYEEVEPDALMLA
;
A
#
# COMPACT_ATOMS: atom_id res chain seq x y z
N MET A 1 21.35 38.82 -59.91
CA MET A 1 21.99 40.14 -60.09
C MET A 1 20.86 41.16 -60.11
N ARG A 2 20.59 41.84 -58.99
CA ARG A 2 21.07 43.18 -58.58
C ARG A 2 20.27 44.34 -59.20
N HIS A 3 20.02 45.33 -58.32
CA HIS A 3 19.51 46.70 -58.50
C HIS A 3 17.98 46.83 -58.45
N GLY A 4 17.35 47.68 -57.63
CA GLY A 4 17.81 48.73 -56.71
C GLY A 4 16.72 49.81 -56.62
N ASP A 5 16.27 50.14 -55.39
CA ASP A 5 15.67 51.38 -54.81
C ASP A 5 15.02 52.48 -55.71
N PRO A 6 14.02 53.28 -55.25
CA PRO A 6 13.99 53.90 -53.90
C PRO A 6 12.63 54.21 -53.22
N MET A 7 12.75 54.54 -51.92
CA MET A 7 11.85 55.28 -51.00
C MET A 7 11.43 56.68 -51.53
N PRO A 8 10.29 57.29 -51.11
CA PRO A 8 10.22 57.99 -49.80
C PRO A 8 8.83 58.08 -49.13
N ALA A 9 8.80 58.27 -47.80
CA ALA A 9 8.23 59.47 -47.16
C ALA A 9 8.12 59.32 -45.62
N THR A 10 8.48 60.42 -44.98
CA THR A 10 8.45 60.79 -43.57
C THR A 10 7.07 60.68 -42.90
N THR A 11 7.01 60.18 -41.65
CA THR A 11 6.02 60.66 -40.68
C THR A 11 6.55 60.58 -39.24
N SER A 12 6.12 61.56 -38.46
CA SER A 12 6.62 62.15 -37.22
C SER A 12 6.49 61.32 -35.93
N MET A 13 7.38 61.66 -34.99
CA MET A 13 7.34 61.34 -33.55
C MET A 13 6.05 61.77 -32.83
N PRO A 14 5.75 61.13 -31.69
CA PRO A 14 5.40 61.90 -30.50
C PRO A 14 6.23 61.52 -29.25
N GLN A 15 6.80 62.57 -28.67
CA GLN A 15 6.98 62.93 -27.27
C GLN A 15 7.03 61.84 -26.17
N ARG A 16 8.20 61.79 -25.53
CA ARG A 16 8.51 61.18 -24.22
C ARG A 16 7.65 61.80 -23.11
N ALA A 17 6.86 60.97 -22.43
CA ALA A 17 6.37 61.26 -21.09
C ALA A 17 7.43 60.86 -20.05
N THR A 18 7.79 61.82 -19.20
CA THR A 18 8.67 61.67 -18.04
C THR A 18 7.92 60.94 -16.92
N MET A 19 8.37 59.74 -16.57
CA MET A 19 7.93 59.00 -15.39
C MET A 19 8.67 59.49 -14.13
N PRO A 20 7.99 59.64 -12.97
CA PRO A 20 8.62 60.03 -11.72
C PRO A 20 9.40 58.86 -11.10
N ARG A 21 10.57 59.18 -10.53
CA ARG A 21 11.41 58.26 -9.75
C ARG A 21 10.68 57.83 -8.47
N PRO A 22 10.61 56.52 -8.14
CA PRO A 22 10.18 56.11 -6.81
C PRO A 22 11.33 56.28 -5.82
N ASN A 23 11.00 56.89 -4.69
CA ASN A 23 11.85 57.05 -3.52
C ASN A 23 12.38 55.70 -3.02
N GLY A 24 13.70 55.62 -2.86
CA GLY A 24 14.36 54.50 -2.22
C GLY A 24 14.13 54.50 -0.72
N ASN A 25 13.19 53.67 -0.26
CA ASN A 25 13.18 53.19 1.13
C ASN A 25 13.97 51.89 1.20
N HIS A 26 15.14 51.95 1.84
CA HIS A 26 15.96 50.80 2.18
C HIS A 26 15.32 49.99 3.31
N SER A 27 14.35 49.14 2.97
CA SER A 27 13.99 48.00 3.82
C SER A 27 14.97 46.87 3.52
N ARG A 28 15.95 46.65 4.40
CA ARG A 28 16.80 45.46 4.43
C ARG A 28 15.92 44.21 4.56
N SER A 29 15.55 43.60 3.43
CA SER A 29 15.01 42.25 3.42
C SER A 29 16.16 41.29 3.70
N VAL A 30 16.25 40.83 4.94
CA VAL A 30 17.09 39.70 5.31
C VAL A 30 16.47 38.46 4.67
N SER A 31 16.83 38.20 3.42
CA SER A 31 16.54 36.95 2.73
C SER A 31 17.34 35.84 3.44
N LYS A 32 16.75 35.26 4.48
CA LYS A 32 17.22 33.99 5.05
C LYS A 32 16.95 32.91 3.99
N ARG A 33 17.87 32.76 3.05
CA ARG A 33 18.00 31.55 2.25
C ARG A 33 18.40 30.43 3.21
N THR A 34 17.43 29.82 3.87
CA THR A 34 17.60 28.50 4.49
C THR A 34 17.72 27.50 3.36
N SER A 35 18.92 27.39 2.82
CA SER A 35 19.34 26.25 2.01
C SER A 35 19.25 25.01 2.91
N THR A 36 18.09 24.36 2.94
CA THR A 36 17.95 23.03 3.50
C THR A 36 18.58 22.06 2.51
N ALA A 37 19.91 21.96 2.56
CA ALA A 37 20.60 20.88 1.87
C ALA A 37 19.94 19.55 2.31
N PRO A 38 19.53 18.68 1.39
CA PRO A 38 18.91 17.42 1.74
C PRO A 38 19.90 16.65 2.61
N VAL A 39 19.50 16.38 3.86
CA VAL A 39 20.27 15.52 4.77
C VAL A 39 20.49 14.21 4.01
N ALA A 40 21.76 13.88 3.74
CA ALA A 40 22.13 12.67 3.04
C ALA A 40 21.55 11.46 3.80
N ARG A 41 20.45 10.90 3.28
CA ARG A 41 19.79 9.75 3.87
C ARG A 41 20.72 8.55 3.65
N ARG A 42 21.45 8.14 4.69
CA ARG A 42 22.21 6.88 4.66
C ARG A 42 21.24 5.74 4.37
N GLN A 43 21.52 4.97 3.32
CA GLN A 43 20.80 3.74 3.02
C GLN A 43 21.12 2.73 4.11
N ILE A 44 20.15 2.47 4.99
CA ILE A 44 20.22 1.32 5.89
C ILE A 44 19.97 0.10 5.01
N LYS A 45 20.96 -0.78 4.91
CA LYS A 45 20.79 -2.06 4.21
C LYS A 45 19.74 -2.86 4.98
N VAL A 46 18.62 -3.15 4.33
CA VAL A 46 17.72 -4.22 4.79
C VAL A 46 18.57 -5.49 4.91
N GLY A 47 18.33 -6.28 5.96
CA GLY A 47 19.24 -7.34 6.39
C GLY A 47 19.68 -8.25 5.25
N LEU A 48 20.91 -8.77 5.35
CA LEU A 48 21.46 -9.71 4.36
C LEU A 48 20.54 -10.95 4.26
N PRO A 49 20.02 -11.33 3.07
CA PRO A 49 19.11 -12.46 2.94
C PRO A 49 19.81 -13.77 3.28
N LEU A 50 19.07 -14.75 3.81
CA LEU A 50 19.68 -16.00 4.33
C LEU A 50 20.47 -16.79 3.29
N HIS A 51 20.10 -16.73 2.01
CA HIS A 51 20.82 -17.40 0.94
C HIS A 51 22.24 -16.86 0.75
N ALA A 52 22.52 -15.62 1.18
CA ALA A 52 23.84 -15.00 1.11
C ALA A 52 24.74 -15.33 2.30
N LEU A 53 24.24 -16.00 3.35
CA LEU A 53 24.99 -16.30 4.59
C LEU A 53 25.91 -17.53 4.50
N GLY A 54 26.04 -18.16 3.34
CA GLY A 54 26.84 -19.38 3.18
C GLY A 54 26.38 -20.57 4.05
N LEU A 55 25.15 -20.52 4.57
CA LEU A 55 24.61 -21.55 5.46
C LEU A 55 24.24 -22.82 4.67
N PRO A 56 24.38 -24.03 5.25
CA PRO A 56 23.90 -25.27 4.62
C PRO A 56 22.41 -25.21 4.30
N ALA A 57 21.98 -25.79 3.18
CA ALA A 57 20.59 -25.74 2.69
C ALA A 57 19.58 -26.20 3.76
N ARG A 58 19.87 -27.29 4.47
CA ARG A 58 19.01 -27.80 5.56
C ARG A 58 18.81 -26.80 6.70
N VAL A 59 19.84 -26.02 7.03
CA VAL A 59 19.75 -24.98 8.07
C VAL A 59 18.92 -23.80 7.56
N ARG A 60 19.09 -23.42 6.29
CA ARG A 60 18.27 -22.36 5.67
C ARG A 60 16.80 -22.73 5.63
N THR A 61 16.44 -23.95 5.24
CA THR A 61 15.05 -24.43 5.27
C THR A 61 14.46 -24.30 6.66
N LYS A 62 15.15 -24.78 7.70
CA LYS A 62 14.70 -24.64 9.09
C LYS A 62 14.52 -23.18 9.54
N LEU A 63 15.40 -22.28 9.10
CA LEU A 63 15.27 -20.85 9.40
C LEU A 63 14.02 -20.25 8.71
N LEU A 64 13.77 -20.61 7.45
CA LEU A 64 12.58 -20.17 6.71
C LEU A 64 11.29 -20.72 7.34
N ASP A 65 11.29 -22.00 7.74
CA ASP A 65 10.18 -22.65 8.45
C ASP A 65 9.89 -21.94 9.78
N ALA A 66 10.93 -21.48 10.47
CA ALA A 66 10.85 -20.68 11.68
C ALA A 66 10.58 -19.18 11.43
N ALA A 67 10.21 -18.79 10.19
CA ALA A 67 9.92 -17.44 9.76
C ALA A 67 11.06 -16.41 10.00
N LEU A 68 12.30 -16.85 9.81
CA LEU A 68 13.50 -16.01 9.78
C LEU A 68 13.94 -15.89 8.32
N PHE A 69 13.90 -14.68 7.76
CA PHE A 69 14.12 -14.45 6.32
C PHE A 69 15.45 -13.74 6.03
N HIS A 70 15.98 -13.01 7.02
CA HIS A 70 17.21 -12.23 6.92
C HIS A 70 18.10 -12.41 8.14
N ALA A 71 19.38 -12.06 8.00
CA ALA A 71 20.34 -12.08 9.10
C ALA A 71 19.91 -11.23 10.30
N ALA A 72 19.21 -10.12 10.05
CA ALA A 72 18.71 -9.21 11.08
C ALA A 72 17.65 -9.88 11.98
N ASP A 73 16.90 -10.85 11.47
CA ASP A 73 15.85 -11.56 12.22
C ASP A 73 16.45 -12.51 13.27
N ILE A 74 17.68 -12.96 13.06
CA ILE A 74 18.40 -13.87 13.96
C ILE A 74 18.93 -13.12 15.19
N LYS A 75 19.29 -11.84 15.01
CA LYS A 75 19.94 -11.01 16.03
C LYS A 75 19.17 -10.89 17.37
N PRO A 76 17.85 -10.62 17.39
CA PRO A 76 17.12 -10.47 18.64
C PRO A 76 16.93 -11.77 19.41
N LEU A 77 17.08 -12.94 18.76
CA LEU A 77 16.90 -14.23 19.41
C LEU A 77 18.13 -14.62 20.24
N THR A 78 17.92 -15.29 21.36
CA THR A 78 18.97 -15.93 22.14
C THR A 78 19.43 -17.24 21.48
N SER A 79 20.61 -17.73 21.87
CA SER A 79 21.09 -19.02 21.35
C SER A 79 20.17 -20.18 21.75
N ALA A 80 19.55 -20.13 22.93
CA ALA A 80 18.63 -21.15 23.41
C ALA A 80 17.32 -21.15 22.61
N GLU A 81 16.75 -19.99 22.33
CA GLU A 81 15.56 -19.85 21.47
C GLU A 81 15.84 -20.37 20.06
N LEU A 82 16.99 -20.00 19.46
CA LEU A 82 17.38 -20.51 18.14
C LEU A 82 17.58 -22.02 18.12
N ALA A 83 18.20 -22.61 19.16
CA ALA A 83 18.39 -24.05 19.25
C ALA A 83 17.04 -24.77 19.32
N LEU A 84 16.13 -24.25 20.14
CA LEU A 84 14.78 -24.79 20.35
C LEU A 84 13.94 -24.69 19.07
N ASP A 85 13.80 -23.48 18.52
CA ASP A 85 12.97 -23.20 17.34
C ASP A 85 13.41 -24.01 16.12
N LEU A 86 14.73 -24.11 15.90
CA LEU A 86 15.26 -24.81 14.74
C LEU A 86 15.43 -26.31 14.99
N ALA A 87 15.28 -26.78 16.24
CA ALA A 87 15.65 -28.13 16.66
C ALA A 87 17.05 -28.52 16.15
N VAL A 88 18.06 -27.71 16.50
CA VAL A 88 19.47 -27.91 16.10
C VAL A 88 20.41 -27.84 17.30
N SER A 89 21.63 -28.35 17.12
CA SER A 89 22.67 -28.29 18.15
C SER A 89 23.24 -26.89 18.36
N ASP A 90 23.81 -26.62 19.53
CA ASP A 90 24.50 -25.37 19.87
C ASP A 90 25.62 -25.03 18.88
N ALA A 91 26.31 -26.03 18.33
CA ALA A 91 27.34 -25.82 17.32
C ALA A 91 26.76 -25.20 16.05
N THR A 92 25.57 -25.66 15.63
CA THR A 92 24.85 -25.10 14.49
C THR A 92 24.38 -23.67 14.78
N VAL A 93 23.88 -23.41 16.00
CA VAL A 93 23.48 -22.05 16.41
C VAL A 93 24.66 -21.08 16.37
N ARG A 94 25.83 -21.49 16.86
CA ARG A 94 27.05 -20.66 16.80
C ARG A 94 27.43 -20.33 15.35
N LEU A 95 27.37 -21.30 14.45
CA LEU A 95 27.59 -21.08 13.02
C LEU A 95 26.62 -20.04 12.46
N VAL A 96 25.32 -20.21 12.70
CA VAL A 96 24.26 -19.29 12.24
C VAL A 96 24.51 -17.87 12.74
N ARG A 97 24.78 -17.70 14.04
CA ARG A 97 25.04 -16.37 14.62
C ARG A 97 26.30 -15.72 14.06
N THR A 98 27.35 -16.50 13.85
CA THR A 98 28.63 -16.01 13.33
C THR A 98 28.45 -15.46 11.91
N GLN A 99 27.70 -16.18 11.07
CA GLN A 99 27.40 -15.74 9.70
C GLN A 99 26.40 -14.57 9.68
N ALA A 100 25.48 -14.50 10.64
CA ALA A 100 24.46 -13.46 10.72
C ALA A 100 24.92 -12.14 11.38
N MET A 101 26.20 -12.00 11.74
CA MET A 101 26.73 -10.75 12.31
C MET A 101 26.78 -9.64 11.26
N VAL A 102 25.68 -8.89 11.13
CA VAL A 102 25.59 -7.67 10.32
C VAL A 102 25.72 -6.46 11.25
N PRO A 103 26.51 -5.43 10.89
CA PRO A 103 26.57 -4.18 11.65
C PRO A 103 25.17 -3.61 11.87
N ASP A 104 24.91 -3.13 13.08
CA ASP A 104 23.63 -2.50 13.40
C ASP A 104 23.62 -1.08 12.86
N ASP A 105 22.79 -0.84 11.84
CA ASP A 105 22.55 0.47 11.28
C ASP A 105 21.37 1.17 11.99
N SER A 106 20.95 0.73 13.19
CA SER A 106 19.89 1.43 13.94
C SER A 106 20.34 2.84 14.34
N ILE A 107 19.85 3.82 13.58
CA ILE A 107 20.05 5.23 13.88
C ILE A 107 18.96 5.68 14.86
N PHE A 108 19.36 6.01 16.09
CA PHE A 108 18.47 6.74 17.01
C PHE A 108 18.17 8.13 16.45
N THR A 109 16.88 8.46 16.30
CA THR A 109 16.42 9.80 15.90
C THR A 109 15.85 10.51 17.13
N SER A 110 16.29 11.75 17.38
CA SER A 110 15.79 12.52 18.51
C SER A 110 14.30 12.89 18.34
N CYS A 111 13.56 13.00 19.46
CA CYS A 111 12.17 13.47 19.43
C CYS A 111 12.03 14.85 18.78
N THR A 112 12.99 15.75 18.99
CA THR A 112 13.00 17.08 18.37
C THR A 112 13.09 16.98 16.86
N THR A 113 13.92 16.08 16.32
CA THR A 113 14.01 15.83 14.88
C THR A 113 12.71 15.26 14.32
N LEU A 114 12.07 14.32 15.04
CA LEU A 114 10.78 13.76 14.65
C LEU A 114 9.68 14.82 14.63
N LEU A 115 9.57 15.64 15.67
CA LEU A 115 8.58 16.71 15.78
C LEU A 115 8.81 17.85 14.78
N ALA A 116 10.07 18.11 14.40
CA ALA A 116 10.40 19.10 13.37
C ALA A 116 10.17 18.60 11.94
N THR A 117 9.91 17.29 11.76
CA THR A 117 9.64 16.74 10.43
C THR A 117 8.23 17.15 10.00
N PRO A 118 8.05 17.92 8.92
CA PRO A 118 6.73 18.34 8.48
C PRO A 118 5.89 17.12 8.10
N SER A 119 4.63 17.10 8.56
CA SER A 119 3.68 16.07 8.15
C SER A 119 3.45 16.16 6.64
N LEU A 120 3.67 15.07 5.93
CA LEU A 120 3.36 14.99 4.51
C LEU A 120 1.84 14.95 4.31
N PRO A 121 1.29 15.56 3.24
CA PRO A 121 -0.14 15.53 2.97
C PRO A 121 -0.62 14.08 2.77
N PRO A 122 -1.85 13.75 3.21
CA PRO A 122 -2.43 12.42 2.99
C PRO A 122 -2.64 12.15 1.50
N MET A 123 -2.64 10.86 1.14
CA MET A 123 -2.90 10.37 -0.21
C MET A 123 -4.39 10.15 -0.39
N SER A 124 -5.04 11.02 -1.18
CA SER A 124 -6.46 10.88 -1.53
C SER A 124 -6.75 9.53 -2.17
N THR A 125 -7.90 8.96 -1.82
CA THR A 125 -8.42 7.72 -2.41
C THR A 125 -9.18 7.97 -3.71
N GLY A 126 -9.43 9.23 -4.07
CA GLY A 126 -10.31 9.62 -5.17
C GLY A 126 -11.81 9.39 -4.90
N ILE A 127 -12.17 8.98 -3.68
CA ILE A 127 -13.55 8.69 -3.27
C ILE A 127 -13.92 9.70 -2.19
N ALA A 128 -14.62 10.77 -2.55
CA ALA A 128 -14.83 11.93 -1.68
C ALA A 128 -15.42 11.58 -0.28
N PRO A 129 -16.42 10.67 -0.14
CA PRO A 129 -16.86 10.22 1.18
C PRO A 129 -15.75 9.57 2.00
N PHE A 130 -14.90 8.78 1.35
CA PHE A 130 -13.84 8.05 2.01
C PHE A 130 -12.70 9.00 2.41
N ASP A 131 -12.34 9.94 1.55
CA ASP A 131 -11.37 10.99 1.89
C ASP A 131 -11.89 11.86 3.04
N THR A 132 -13.16 12.24 3.03
CA THR A 132 -13.78 12.98 4.15
C THR A 132 -13.67 12.19 5.45
N LEU A 133 -13.98 10.89 5.41
CA LEU A 133 -13.84 9.98 6.53
C LEU A 133 -12.39 9.92 7.05
N LEU A 134 -11.41 9.86 6.15
CA LEU A 134 -9.98 9.74 6.45
C LEU A 134 -9.22 11.06 6.64
N ASN A 135 -9.90 12.21 6.57
CA ASN A 135 -9.28 13.54 6.64
C ASN A 135 -8.36 13.89 5.45
N GLY A 136 -8.81 13.56 4.24
CA GLY A 136 -8.10 13.81 2.98
C GLY A 136 -7.44 12.57 2.37
N GLY A 137 -7.55 11.40 3.00
CA GLY A 137 -7.05 10.13 2.48
C GLY A 137 -6.07 9.43 3.41
N PHE A 138 -5.26 8.51 2.89
CA PHE A 138 -4.34 7.72 3.69
C PHE A 138 -3.10 8.51 4.11
N ALA A 139 -2.79 8.51 5.41
CA ALA A 139 -1.60 9.17 5.93
C ALA A 139 -0.31 8.59 5.33
N ARG A 140 0.63 9.48 4.98
CA ARG A 140 1.99 9.11 4.56
C ARG A 140 2.84 8.79 5.80
N SER A 141 3.94 8.04 5.59
CA SER A 141 4.76 7.51 6.69
C SER A 141 4.02 6.56 7.63
N ALA A 142 2.88 6.00 7.19
CA ALA A 142 2.02 5.15 7.99
C ALA A 142 1.53 3.95 7.18
N ILE A 143 1.10 2.93 7.92
CA ILE A 143 0.46 1.73 7.38
C ILE A 143 -1.02 1.82 7.69
N SER A 144 -1.84 1.69 6.66
CA SER A 144 -3.30 1.61 6.74
C SER A 144 -3.78 0.25 6.28
N GLU A 145 -4.76 -0.32 6.95
CA GLU A 145 -5.31 -1.64 6.63
C GLU A 145 -6.79 -1.51 6.21
N LEU A 146 -7.12 -2.03 5.03
CA LEU A 146 -8.46 -2.32 4.56
C LEU A 146 -8.78 -3.79 4.88
N SER A 147 -9.68 -4.02 5.82
CA SER A 147 -10.07 -5.37 6.24
C SER A 147 -11.51 -5.69 5.83
N GLY A 148 -11.80 -6.94 5.50
CA GLY A 148 -13.17 -7.37 5.17
C GLY A 148 -13.20 -8.71 4.47
N ALA A 149 -14.41 -9.27 4.33
CA ALA A 149 -14.63 -10.55 3.65
C ALA A 149 -14.15 -10.54 2.18
N SER A 150 -13.98 -11.72 1.59
CA SER A 150 -13.75 -11.82 0.14
C SER A 150 -14.89 -11.14 -0.63
N GLY A 151 -14.59 -10.45 -1.71
CA GLY A 151 -15.60 -9.72 -2.50
C GLY A 151 -16.18 -8.47 -1.82
N ALA A 152 -15.69 -8.05 -0.65
CA ALA A 152 -16.18 -6.83 0.03
C ALA A 152 -15.86 -5.51 -0.69
N GLY A 153 -15.11 -5.54 -1.80
CA GLY A 153 -14.74 -4.34 -2.58
C GLY A 153 -13.38 -3.73 -2.26
N LYS A 154 -12.52 -4.41 -1.47
CA LYS A 154 -11.17 -3.92 -1.11
C LYS A 154 -10.30 -3.63 -2.33
N SER A 155 -10.15 -4.60 -3.23
CA SER A 155 -9.34 -4.46 -4.46
C SER A 155 -9.90 -3.38 -5.40
N ALA A 156 -11.24 -3.22 -5.44
CA ALA A 156 -11.88 -2.14 -6.20
C ALA A 156 -11.55 -0.76 -5.64
N ILE A 157 -11.57 -0.57 -4.32
CA ILE A 157 -11.14 0.68 -3.68
C ILE A 157 -9.67 0.98 -4.00
N LEU A 158 -8.80 -0.03 -3.92
CA LEU A 158 -7.38 0.12 -4.24
C LEU A 158 -7.17 0.49 -5.71
N ALA A 159 -7.87 -0.17 -6.64
CA ALA A 159 -7.82 0.15 -8.05
C ALA A 159 -8.32 1.59 -8.33
N ALA A 160 -9.45 2.00 -7.74
CA ALA A 160 -9.98 3.36 -7.86
C ALA A 160 -8.96 4.41 -7.38
N MET A 161 -8.30 4.16 -6.25
CA MET A 161 -7.22 5.01 -5.74
C MET A 161 -6.04 5.08 -6.72
N ILE A 162 -5.59 3.95 -7.28
CA ILE A 162 -4.52 3.93 -8.29
C ILE A 162 -4.90 4.78 -9.50
N LEU A 163 -6.09 4.57 -10.07
CA LEU A 163 -6.58 5.31 -11.23
C LEU A 163 -6.68 6.82 -10.96
N HIS A 164 -7.19 7.20 -9.79
CA HIS A 164 -7.24 8.59 -9.36
C HIS A 164 -5.83 9.22 -9.36
N LEU A 165 -4.86 8.53 -8.76
CA LEU A 165 -3.50 9.04 -8.65
C LEU A 165 -2.77 9.07 -10.00
N LEU A 166 -3.02 8.11 -10.90
CA LEU A 166 -2.48 8.12 -12.26
C LEU A 166 -2.98 9.33 -13.09
N ARG A 167 -4.16 9.89 -12.78
CA ARG A 167 -4.66 11.12 -13.44
C ARG A 167 -3.91 12.38 -12.98
N THR A 168 -3.06 12.29 -11.96
CA THR A 168 -2.27 13.44 -11.48
C THR A 168 -1.22 13.83 -12.52
N PRO A 169 -1.21 15.06 -13.04
CA PRO A 169 -0.25 15.48 -14.05
C PRO A 169 1.18 15.55 -13.48
N ALA A 170 2.17 15.35 -14.35
CA ALA A 170 3.57 15.62 -14.04
C ALA A 170 3.77 17.13 -13.73
N PRO A 171 4.74 17.51 -12.86
CA PRO A 171 5.74 16.66 -12.20
C PRO A 171 5.25 16.04 -10.88
N SER A 172 4.01 16.29 -10.47
CA SER A 172 3.42 15.80 -9.21
C SER A 172 2.93 14.35 -9.26
N ALA A 173 3.04 13.69 -10.41
CA ALA A 173 2.59 12.31 -10.59
C ALA A 173 3.28 11.37 -9.58
N PRO A 174 2.53 10.71 -8.69
CA PRO A 174 3.12 9.82 -7.70
C PRO A 174 3.62 8.53 -8.36
N ARG A 175 4.79 8.05 -7.93
CA ARG A 175 5.20 6.66 -8.21
C ARG A 175 4.39 5.72 -7.32
N ILE A 176 3.73 4.75 -7.94
CA ILE A 176 2.89 3.77 -7.26
C ILE A 176 3.51 2.39 -7.44
N VAL A 177 3.61 1.63 -6.36
CA VAL A 177 3.95 0.21 -6.43
C VAL A 177 2.78 -0.60 -5.85
N ALA A 178 2.33 -1.60 -6.58
CA ALA A 178 1.28 -2.51 -6.15
C ALA A 178 1.82 -3.94 -6.12
N LEU A 179 1.70 -4.58 -4.96
CA LEU A 179 2.14 -5.95 -4.71
C LEU A 179 0.90 -6.83 -4.59
N ASP A 180 0.64 -7.63 -5.62
CA ASP A 180 -0.54 -8.49 -5.70
C ASP A 180 -0.16 -9.93 -5.31
N THR A 181 -0.82 -10.49 -4.31
CA THR A 181 -0.54 -11.83 -3.79
C THR A 181 -1.53 -12.88 -4.31
N ASP A 182 -2.75 -12.49 -4.70
CA ASP A 182 -3.84 -13.43 -5.00
C ASP A 182 -4.44 -13.27 -6.40
N GLY A 183 -4.34 -12.09 -7.02
CA GLY A 183 -4.61 -11.84 -8.43
C GLY A 183 -5.79 -10.90 -8.61
N ALA A 184 -6.50 -10.59 -7.52
CA ALA A 184 -7.70 -9.79 -7.53
C ALA A 184 -7.41 -8.35 -7.95
N LEU A 185 -6.27 -7.78 -7.53
CA LEU A 185 -5.90 -6.43 -7.93
C LEU A 185 -5.48 -6.38 -9.40
N THR A 186 -4.68 -7.33 -9.86
CA THR A 186 -4.23 -7.43 -11.25
C THR A 186 -5.41 -7.58 -12.20
N SER A 187 -6.38 -8.43 -11.87
CA SER A 187 -7.58 -8.61 -12.71
C SER A 187 -8.41 -7.33 -12.78
N THR A 188 -8.60 -6.65 -11.64
CA THR A 188 -9.32 -5.37 -11.57
C THR A 188 -8.61 -4.28 -12.40
N LEU A 189 -7.30 -4.16 -12.26
CA LEU A 189 -6.51 -3.17 -13.00
C LEU A 189 -6.42 -3.47 -14.50
N ARG A 190 -6.43 -4.74 -14.92
CA ARG A 190 -6.46 -5.12 -16.33
C ARG A 190 -7.74 -4.61 -17.02
N THR A 191 -8.89 -4.75 -16.38
CA THR A 191 -10.15 -4.18 -16.89
C THR A 191 -10.04 -2.66 -17.02
N ALA A 192 -9.51 -2.00 -16.00
CA ALA A 192 -9.34 -0.55 -16.02
C ALA A 192 -8.32 -0.06 -17.07
N TYR A 193 -7.27 -0.85 -17.36
CA TYR A 193 -6.30 -0.58 -18.41
C TYR A 193 -6.98 -0.48 -19.78
N HIS A 194 -7.85 -1.44 -20.10
CA HIS A 194 -8.60 -1.42 -21.36
C HIS A 194 -9.58 -0.25 -21.45
N GLN A 195 -10.18 0.17 -20.34
CA GLN A 195 -11.11 1.31 -20.28
C GLN A 195 -10.39 2.67 -20.32
N HIS A 196 -9.15 2.74 -19.81
CA HIS A 196 -8.39 3.97 -19.68
C HIS A 196 -6.95 3.84 -20.20
N PRO A 197 -6.75 3.53 -21.50
CA PRO A 197 -5.41 3.30 -22.06
C PRO A 197 -4.53 4.55 -22.07
N HIS A 198 -5.11 5.75 -21.92
CA HIS A 198 -4.41 7.03 -21.95
C HIS A 198 -3.75 7.41 -20.61
N LEU A 199 -4.00 6.67 -19.52
CA LEU A 199 -3.37 6.95 -18.24
C LEU A 199 -1.87 6.64 -18.28
N PRO A 200 -1.05 7.31 -17.46
CA PRO A 200 0.39 7.08 -17.41
C PRO A 200 0.73 5.79 -16.63
N TRP A 201 0.31 4.65 -17.15
CA TRP A 201 0.59 3.31 -16.61
C TRP A 201 2.06 3.04 -16.26
N PRO A 202 3.08 3.63 -16.92
CA PRO A 202 4.47 3.50 -16.49
C PRO A 202 4.77 4.02 -15.07
N ASN A 203 3.88 4.83 -14.47
CA ASN A 203 4.00 5.27 -13.08
C ASN A 203 3.52 4.21 -12.06
N LEU A 204 2.89 3.13 -12.54
CA LEU A 204 2.45 1.98 -11.75
C LEU A 204 3.39 0.79 -11.97
N ASP A 205 4.05 0.38 -10.90
CA ASP A 205 4.86 -0.84 -10.85
C ASP A 205 4.04 -1.94 -10.15
N LEU A 206 3.35 -2.76 -10.95
CA LEU A 206 2.53 -3.88 -10.47
C LEU A 206 3.37 -5.16 -10.47
N ARG A 207 3.48 -5.84 -9.32
CA ARG A 207 4.26 -7.06 -9.15
C ARG A 207 3.47 -8.17 -8.48
N ARG A 208 3.70 -9.41 -8.92
CA ARG A 208 3.18 -10.61 -8.27
C ARG A 208 4.06 -11.00 -7.09
N ILE A 209 3.45 -11.32 -5.95
CA ILE A 209 4.14 -11.84 -4.76
C ILE A 209 3.70 -13.28 -4.51
N HIS A 210 4.66 -14.19 -4.44
CA HIS A 210 4.43 -15.63 -4.37
C HIS A 210 4.42 -16.17 -2.93
N ASP A 211 5.14 -15.52 -2.02
CA ASP A 211 5.22 -15.90 -0.61
C ASP A 211 5.67 -14.70 0.25
N LEU A 212 5.74 -14.88 1.57
CA LEU A 212 6.21 -13.84 2.49
C LEU A 212 7.71 -13.49 2.35
N PRO A 213 8.66 -14.44 2.22
CA PRO A 213 10.05 -14.10 1.93
C PRO A 213 10.19 -13.17 0.71
N HIS A 214 9.52 -13.50 -0.40
CA HIS A 214 9.51 -12.69 -1.62
C HIS A 214 8.88 -11.31 -1.38
N LEU A 215 7.84 -11.20 -0.54
CA LEU A 215 7.31 -9.90 -0.11
C LEU A 215 8.40 -9.03 0.56
N VAL A 216 9.11 -9.61 1.54
CA VAL A 216 10.13 -8.87 2.30
C VAL A 216 11.30 -8.46 1.40
N ASP A 217 11.77 -9.35 0.54
CA ASP A 217 12.84 -9.07 -0.42
C ASP A 217 12.42 -8.01 -1.47
N THR A 218 11.16 -8.05 -1.90
CA THR A 218 10.62 -7.05 -2.83
C THR A 218 10.53 -5.69 -2.16
N VAL A 219 9.98 -5.59 -0.95
CA VAL A 219 9.93 -4.34 -0.18
C VAL A 219 11.33 -3.80 0.09
N SER A 220 12.29 -4.67 0.38
CA SER A 220 13.70 -4.33 0.54
C SER A 220 14.29 -3.70 -0.72
N THR A 221 14.07 -4.34 -1.87
CA THR A 221 14.53 -3.86 -3.17
C THR A 221 13.89 -2.52 -3.53
N ILE A 222 12.59 -2.36 -3.27
CA ILE A 222 11.88 -1.09 -3.47
C ILE A 222 12.47 0.01 -2.58
N SER A 223 12.83 -0.32 -1.34
CA SER A 223 13.40 0.64 -0.38
C SER A 223 14.80 1.12 -0.77
N SER A 224 15.57 0.34 -1.53
CA SER A 224 16.93 0.70 -1.97
C SER A 224 16.95 1.47 -3.30
N GLN A 225 15.88 1.36 -4.09
CA GLN A 225 15.65 2.09 -5.33
C GLN A 225 14.98 3.45 -5.07
N THR A 226 14.30 4.01 -6.08
CA THR A 226 13.43 5.18 -5.93
C THR A 226 12.17 4.77 -5.16
N PRO A 227 12.00 5.19 -3.91
CA PRO A 227 10.86 4.77 -3.10
C PRO A 227 9.55 5.30 -3.69
N PRO A 228 8.46 4.51 -3.65
CA PRO A 228 7.18 4.96 -4.14
C PRO A 228 6.54 5.95 -3.17
N THR A 229 5.64 6.77 -3.71
CA THR A 229 4.78 7.63 -2.87
C THR A 229 3.67 6.80 -2.21
N LEU A 230 3.20 5.76 -2.92
CA LEU A 230 2.19 4.81 -2.46
C LEU A 230 2.66 3.37 -2.69
N LEU A 231 2.61 2.54 -1.65
CA LEU A 231 2.75 1.10 -1.73
C LEU A 231 1.41 0.43 -1.39
N ILE A 232 0.90 -0.41 -2.27
CA ILE A 232 -0.29 -1.23 -2.05
C ILE A 232 0.14 -2.70 -1.92
N ILE A 233 -0.46 -3.44 -0.98
CA ILE A 233 -0.30 -4.89 -0.84
C ILE A 233 -1.68 -5.54 -0.78
N ASP A 234 -2.05 -6.33 -1.79
CA ASP A 234 -3.39 -6.94 -1.92
C ASP A 234 -3.30 -8.44 -2.25
N ALA A 235 -3.69 -9.38 -1.38
CA ALA A 235 -3.98 -9.25 0.04
C ALA A 235 -2.82 -9.79 0.90
N VAL A 236 -2.42 -9.05 1.92
CA VAL A 236 -1.27 -9.40 2.78
C VAL A 236 -1.49 -10.69 3.60
N THR A 237 -2.75 -11.11 3.75
CA THR A 237 -3.13 -12.30 4.52
C THR A 237 -3.07 -13.60 3.72
N THR A 238 -2.97 -13.55 2.38
CA THR A 238 -3.01 -14.75 1.52
C THR A 238 -1.94 -15.76 1.91
N HIS A 239 -0.70 -15.29 2.08
CA HIS A 239 0.45 -16.12 2.41
C HIS A 239 0.54 -16.51 3.89
N LEU A 240 -0.40 -16.06 4.74
CA LEU A 240 -0.44 -16.44 6.15
C LEU A 240 -1.18 -17.76 6.38
N ALA A 241 -2.03 -18.17 5.42
CA ALA A 241 -2.81 -19.39 5.53
C ALA A 241 -1.94 -20.66 5.51
N SER A 242 -0.73 -20.59 4.94
CA SER A 242 0.21 -21.70 4.89
C SER A 242 0.90 -21.99 6.23
N PHE A 243 0.83 -21.08 7.21
CA PHE A 243 1.44 -21.27 8.52
C PHE A 243 0.49 -21.99 9.47
N THR A 244 0.83 -23.24 9.81
CA THR A 244 0.12 -24.04 10.81
C THR A 244 0.52 -23.64 12.24
N ASP A 245 1.80 -23.33 12.47
CA ASP A 245 2.29 -22.82 13.75
C ASP A 245 1.95 -21.33 13.92
N LEU A 246 1.19 -21.03 14.97
CA LEU A 246 0.78 -19.67 15.33
C LEU A 246 1.98 -18.77 15.68
N VAL A 247 3.03 -19.33 16.28
CA VAL A 247 4.24 -18.59 16.66
C VAL A 247 5.03 -18.20 15.43
N ALA A 248 5.32 -19.17 14.55
CA ALA A 248 5.93 -18.90 13.25
C ALA A 248 5.11 -17.89 12.43
N ARG A 249 3.78 -18.03 12.39
CA ARG A 249 2.89 -17.08 11.72
C ARG A 249 3.01 -15.67 12.28
N ALA A 250 2.96 -15.52 13.60
CA ALA A 250 3.09 -14.23 14.27
C ALA A 250 4.46 -13.58 13.99
N ARG A 251 5.52 -14.37 13.99
CA ARG A 251 6.88 -13.91 13.64
C ARG A 251 6.96 -13.49 12.17
N ALA A 252 6.40 -14.27 11.25
CA ALA A 252 6.38 -13.95 9.82
C ALA A 252 5.66 -12.63 9.56
N VAL A 253 4.50 -12.42 10.20
CA VAL A 253 3.77 -11.15 10.17
C VAL A 253 4.63 -10.01 10.72
N HIS A 254 5.30 -10.23 11.86
CA HIS A 254 6.15 -9.21 12.47
C HIS A 254 7.30 -8.79 11.54
N VAL A 255 8.03 -9.74 10.96
CA VAL A 255 9.15 -9.46 10.06
C VAL A 255 8.67 -8.69 8.83
N ALA A 256 7.60 -9.15 8.17
CA ALA A 256 7.04 -8.47 7.02
C ALA A 256 6.54 -7.06 7.36
N ALA A 257 5.88 -6.90 8.51
CA ALA A 257 5.44 -5.63 9.05
C ALA A 257 6.58 -4.65 9.30
N GLN A 258 7.70 -5.11 9.87
CA GLN A 258 8.87 -4.25 10.09
C GLN A 258 9.50 -3.77 8.79
N ALA A 259 9.59 -4.65 7.78
CA ALA A 259 10.11 -4.27 6.46
C ALA A 259 9.24 -3.18 5.81
N VAL A 260 7.92 -3.40 5.79
CA VAL A 260 6.94 -2.46 5.25
C VAL A 260 6.91 -1.14 6.03
N ARG A 261 6.94 -1.20 7.36
CA ARG A 261 6.98 -0.01 8.23
C ARG A 261 8.26 0.78 8.04
N GLY A 262 9.39 0.08 7.89
CA GLY A 262 10.68 0.68 7.59
C GLY A 262 10.63 1.50 6.31
N LEU A 263 10.07 0.95 5.23
CA LEU A 263 9.85 1.70 3.98
C LEU A 263 8.94 2.92 4.21
N ALA A 264 7.78 2.71 4.86
CA ALA A 264 6.80 3.78 5.10
C ALA A 264 7.46 4.99 5.81
N VAL A 265 8.02 4.75 6.99
CA VAL A 265 8.56 5.80 7.86
C VAL A 265 9.77 6.50 7.23
N ARG A 266 10.73 5.74 6.68
CA ARG A 266 11.96 6.32 6.13
C ARG A 266 11.73 7.12 4.86
N ASN A 267 10.82 6.67 4.01
CA ASN A 267 10.66 7.22 2.68
C ASN A 267 9.46 8.17 2.56
N GLY A 268 8.62 8.26 3.60
CA GLY A 268 7.38 9.02 3.49
C GLY A 268 6.36 8.34 2.59
N THR A 269 6.46 7.02 2.43
CA THR A 269 5.54 6.23 1.61
C THR A 269 4.24 6.03 2.39
N ALA A 270 3.08 6.26 1.75
CA ALA A 270 1.82 5.75 2.27
C ALA A 270 1.74 4.27 1.95
N VAL A 271 1.43 3.44 2.94
CA VAL A 271 1.22 2.00 2.73
C VAL A 271 -0.23 1.65 2.98
N VAL A 272 -0.86 0.98 2.02
CA VAL A 272 -2.22 0.45 2.16
C VAL A 272 -2.20 -1.06 1.97
N LEU A 273 -2.67 -1.79 2.99
CA LEU A 273 -2.76 -3.24 3.00
C LEU A 273 -4.22 -3.66 2.84
N ALA A 274 -4.52 -4.60 1.96
CA ALA A 274 -5.78 -5.33 2.03
C ALA A 274 -5.59 -6.62 2.82
N ALA A 275 -6.49 -6.86 3.77
CA ALA A 275 -6.53 -8.04 4.60
C ALA A 275 -7.87 -8.74 4.45
N ARG A 276 -7.84 -10.06 4.24
CA ARG A 276 -9.04 -10.89 4.34
C ARG A 276 -9.33 -11.10 5.81
N GLN A 277 -10.53 -10.72 6.24
CA GLN A 277 -11.01 -11.02 7.59
C GLN A 277 -11.80 -12.31 7.53
N ALA A 278 -11.38 -13.32 8.30
CA ALA A 278 -12.20 -14.50 8.56
C ALA A 278 -13.41 -14.10 9.41
N GLU A 279 -14.52 -14.82 9.27
CA GLU A 279 -15.71 -14.63 10.11
C GLU A 279 -15.30 -14.77 11.60
N GLY A 280 -15.38 -13.68 12.36
CA GLY A 280 -14.90 -13.66 13.75
C GLY A 280 -14.42 -12.29 14.23
N PRO A 281 -14.07 -12.19 15.53
CA PRO A 281 -13.74 -10.93 16.18
C PRO A 281 -12.61 -10.21 15.44
N ALA A 282 -12.83 -8.92 15.24
CA ALA A 282 -12.15 -8.08 14.28
C ALA A 282 -10.70 -7.74 14.64
N VAL A 283 -9.83 -8.72 14.90
CA VAL A 283 -8.38 -8.50 15.08
C VAL A 283 -7.63 -9.38 14.08
N GLY A 284 -7.24 -8.77 12.96
CA GLY A 284 -6.38 -9.42 11.97
C GLY A 284 -4.92 -9.43 12.42
N PRO A 285 -4.07 -10.32 11.86
CA PRO A 285 -2.66 -10.42 12.22
C PRO A 285 -1.90 -9.08 12.07
N TRP A 286 -2.32 -8.25 11.11
CA TRP A 286 -1.71 -6.95 10.81
C TRP A 286 -2.23 -5.79 11.67
N THR A 287 -3.25 -6.03 12.50
CA THR A 287 -3.91 -5.00 13.31
C THR A 287 -2.97 -4.36 14.33
N ALA A 288 -1.97 -5.08 14.83
CA ALA A 288 -0.98 -4.52 15.75
C ALA A 288 -0.10 -3.45 15.08
N VAL A 289 0.07 -3.53 13.76
CA VAL A 289 1.05 -2.75 12.99
C VAL A 289 0.39 -1.57 12.28
N ALA A 290 -0.80 -1.78 11.73
CA ALA A 290 -1.54 -0.73 11.04
C ALA A 290 -1.94 0.38 12.04
N GLY A 291 -1.58 1.64 11.74
CA GLY A 291 -1.99 2.79 12.55
C GLY A 291 -3.46 3.15 12.36
N LEU A 292 -3.94 2.94 11.13
CA LEU A 292 -5.32 3.12 10.72
C LEU A 292 -5.87 1.78 10.23
N ARG A 293 -7.08 1.41 10.66
CA ARG A 293 -7.78 0.25 10.10
C ARG A 293 -9.21 0.59 9.76
N VAL A 294 -9.61 0.17 8.58
CA VAL A 294 -10.93 0.38 8.00
C VAL A 294 -11.52 -0.99 7.67
N ALA A 295 -12.69 -1.29 8.23
CA ALA A 295 -13.48 -2.43 7.83
C ALA A 295 -14.32 -2.05 6.59
N VAL A 296 -14.28 -2.90 5.57
CA VAL A 296 -15.01 -2.78 4.32
C VAL A 296 -16.09 -3.85 4.28
N LYS A 297 -17.32 -3.45 4.03
CA LYS A 297 -18.49 -4.33 3.90
C LYS A 297 -19.18 -4.07 2.57
N LYS A 298 -19.63 -5.15 1.92
CA LYS A 298 -20.50 -5.06 0.75
C LYS A 298 -21.93 -4.80 1.22
N GLY A 299 -22.53 -3.70 0.78
CA GLY A 299 -23.93 -3.39 0.99
C GLY A 299 -24.81 -3.92 -0.15
N SER A 300 -26.13 -3.82 0.03
CA SER A 300 -27.10 -4.14 -1.02
C SER A 300 -27.03 -3.13 -2.18
N GLY A 301 -27.42 -3.56 -3.39
CA GLY A 301 -27.50 -2.67 -4.56
C GLY A 301 -26.16 -2.07 -5.02
N GLY A 302 -25.07 -2.83 -4.92
CA GLY A 302 -23.73 -2.40 -5.35
C GLY A 302 -23.07 -1.36 -4.45
N LYS A 303 -23.62 -1.14 -3.24
CA LYS A 303 -23.03 -0.23 -2.26
C LYS A 303 -21.82 -0.86 -1.58
N VAL A 304 -20.86 -0.03 -1.23
CA VAL A 304 -19.73 -0.38 -0.37
C VAL A 304 -19.76 0.52 0.84
N GLY A 305 -19.84 -0.09 2.01
CA GLY A 305 -19.77 0.57 3.31
C GLY A 305 -18.39 0.41 3.91
N VAL A 306 -17.88 1.47 4.52
CA VAL A 306 -16.62 1.44 5.28
C VAL A 306 -16.82 1.98 6.69
N VAL A 307 -16.08 1.41 7.64
CA VAL A 307 -16.08 1.81 9.05
C VAL A 307 -14.65 1.88 9.55
N VAL A 308 -14.26 2.99 10.19
CA VAL A 308 -12.95 3.07 10.86
C VAL A 308 -13.02 2.25 12.15
N VAL A 309 -12.23 1.18 12.23
CA VAL A 309 -12.18 0.29 13.40
C VAL A 309 -10.95 0.52 14.28
N LYS A 310 -9.94 1.25 13.77
CA LYS A 310 -8.76 1.67 14.54
C LYS A 310 -8.23 3.01 14.01
N GLY A 311 -7.84 3.91 14.90
CA GLY A 311 -7.25 5.22 14.59
C GLY A 311 -8.07 6.38 15.18
N ASP A 312 -7.64 7.62 14.93
CA ASP A 312 -8.20 8.85 15.55
C ASP A 312 -9.70 9.08 15.28
N ARG A 313 -10.27 8.35 14.32
CA ARG A 313 -11.66 8.49 13.88
C ARG A 313 -12.46 7.19 14.02
N MET A 314 -12.07 6.33 14.96
CA MET A 314 -12.77 5.07 15.25
C MET A 314 -14.29 5.27 15.38
N GLY A 315 -15.06 4.35 14.80
CA GLY A 315 -16.53 4.35 14.80
C GLY A 315 -17.17 5.14 13.65
N ARG A 316 -16.44 6.04 12.98
CA ARG A 316 -16.98 6.78 11.83
C ARG A 316 -17.19 5.87 10.63
N ARG A 317 -18.23 6.18 9.84
CA ARG A 317 -18.68 5.36 8.70
C ARG A 317 -18.89 6.23 7.46
N ALA A 318 -18.70 5.62 6.29
CA ALA A 318 -19.07 6.19 5.01
C ALA A 318 -19.63 5.09 4.10
N GLU A 319 -20.49 5.46 3.16
CA GLU A 319 -21.06 4.53 2.19
C GLU A 319 -21.16 5.22 0.82
N TRP A 320 -20.91 4.47 -0.24
CA TRP A 320 -21.10 4.93 -1.62
C TRP A 320 -21.51 3.76 -2.50
N ARG A 321 -22.06 4.07 -3.68
CA ARG A 321 -22.28 3.06 -4.72
C ARG A 321 -21.03 2.94 -5.60
N VAL A 322 -20.61 1.71 -5.85
CA VAL A 322 -19.56 1.38 -6.83
C VAL A 322 -20.26 1.15 -8.17
N ASP A 323 -19.84 1.86 -9.22
CA ASP A 323 -20.36 1.59 -10.56
C ASP A 323 -19.64 0.42 -11.24
N VAL A 324 -20.01 0.16 -12.49
CA VAL A 324 -19.45 -0.91 -13.33
C VAL A 324 -17.95 -0.70 -13.61
N GLU A 325 -17.45 0.53 -13.52
CA GLU A 325 -16.04 0.91 -13.66
C GLU A 325 -15.26 0.81 -12.33
N GLY A 326 -15.92 0.42 -11.23
CA GLY A 326 -15.30 0.40 -9.92
C GLY A 326 -15.12 1.79 -9.30
N VAL A 327 -15.69 2.83 -9.92
CA VAL A 327 -15.56 4.23 -9.49
C VAL A 327 -16.79 4.60 -8.65
N ALA A 328 -16.59 5.40 -7.61
CA ALA A 328 -17.69 5.87 -6.76
C ALA A 328 -18.57 6.87 -7.51
N VAL A 329 -19.83 6.54 -7.77
CA VAL A 329 -20.74 7.36 -8.60
C VAL A 329 -21.77 8.14 -7.79
N GLU A 330 -22.04 7.75 -6.54
CA GLU A 330 -23.10 8.41 -5.75
C GLU A 330 -22.76 8.50 -4.25
N GLN A 331 -22.95 9.69 -3.70
CA GLN A 331 -22.64 10.03 -2.31
C GLN A 331 -23.82 9.68 -1.40
N VAL A 332 -23.63 8.76 -0.45
CA VAL A 332 -24.61 8.53 0.63
C VAL A 332 -24.02 9.03 1.95
N VAL A 333 -24.78 9.94 2.58
CA VAL A 333 -24.51 10.79 3.75
C VAL A 333 -23.60 10.16 4.84
N GLU A 334 -22.62 10.94 5.33
CA GLU A 334 -21.86 10.67 6.57
C GLU A 334 -22.83 10.61 7.76
N ARG A 335 -23.09 9.43 8.31
CA ARG A 335 -23.85 9.27 9.56
C ARG A 335 -22.87 9.09 10.72
N ARG A 336 -22.75 10.09 11.60
CA ARG A 336 -22.13 9.92 12.92
C ARG A 336 -23.09 9.15 13.83
N LYS A 337 -22.92 7.84 13.99
CA LYS A 337 -23.45 7.15 15.18
C LYS A 337 -22.42 7.39 16.29
N VAL A 338 -22.74 8.22 17.27
CA VAL A 338 -21.92 8.38 18.48
C VAL A 338 -22.07 7.08 19.27
N VAL A 339 -21.17 6.13 19.05
CA VAL A 339 -21.13 4.89 19.83
C VAL A 339 -20.40 5.21 21.13
N LEU A 340 -21.17 5.62 22.14
CA LEU A 340 -20.71 5.60 23.53
C LEU A 340 -20.72 4.14 23.98
N ALA A 341 -19.51 3.59 24.21
CA ALA A 341 -19.22 2.34 24.91
C ALA A 341 -19.85 1.03 24.36
N LEU A 342 -18.96 0.07 24.07
CA LEU A 342 -19.06 -1.39 24.17
C LEU A 342 -20.40 -2.02 24.64
N GLU A 343 -21.50 -1.76 23.97
CA GLU A 343 -22.73 -2.55 24.08
C GLU A 343 -23.15 -2.99 22.68
N GLU A 344 -23.40 -4.30 22.59
CA GLU A 344 -23.87 -5.14 21.50
C GLU A 344 -23.97 -4.49 20.11
N GLU A 345 -23.18 -5.03 19.17
CA GLU A 345 -23.39 -4.78 17.74
C GLU A 345 -24.84 -5.13 17.41
N GLU A 346 -25.71 -4.13 17.27
CA GLU A 346 -26.96 -4.33 16.53
C GLU A 346 -26.56 -4.94 15.18
N PRO A 347 -27.00 -6.19 14.87
CA PRO A 347 -26.82 -6.73 13.54
C PRO A 347 -27.44 -5.71 12.58
N TRP A 348 -26.78 -5.54 11.43
CA TRP A 348 -27.39 -4.79 10.35
C TRP A 348 -28.74 -5.46 10.13
N GLU A 349 -29.85 -4.73 10.29
CA GLU A 349 -31.17 -5.28 9.97
C GLU A 349 -31.07 -5.75 8.52
N ASP A 350 -31.01 -7.06 8.34
CA ASP A 350 -31.20 -7.70 7.06
C ASP A 350 -32.59 -7.26 6.62
N VAL A 351 -32.63 -6.31 5.68
CA VAL A 351 -33.88 -5.97 5.00
C VAL A 351 -34.27 -7.26 4.28
N GLU A 352 -35.23 -7.99 4.86
CA GLU A 352 -35.76 -9.21 4.27
C GLU A 352 -36.14 -8.90 2.81
N PRO A 353 -35.61 -9.65 1.83
CA PRO A 353 -36.08 -9.51 0.47
C PRO A 353 -37.55 -9.94 0.44
N GLU A 354 -38.45 -9.01 0.10
CA GLU A 354 -39.85 -9.32 -0.20
C GLU A 354 -39.91 -10.50 -1.17
N GLU A 355 -40.63 -11.53 -0.74
CA GLU A 355 -40.80 -12.82 -1.41
C GLU A 355 -41.42 -12.67 -2.81
N ASP A 356 -40.62 -12.79 -3.87
CA ASP A 356 -41.12 -13.16 -5.19
C ASP A 356 -40.99 -14.68 -5.37
N ALA A 357 -41.89 -15.39 -4.71
CA ALA A 357 -42.12 -16.81 -4.91
C ALA A 357 -42.87 -17.04 -6.23
N ARG A 358 -42.16 -17.43 -7.30
CA ARG A 358 -42.77 -18.18 -8.41
C ARG A 358 -41.75 -18.93 -9.27
N VAL A 359 -41.99 -20.24 -9.37
CA VAL A 359 -41.52 -21.22 -10.38
C VAL A 359 -40.14 -21.85 -10.15
N ALA A 360 -40.12 -23.06 -9.60
CA ALA A 360 -39.74 -24.28 -10.33
C ALA A 360 -39.79 -25.51 -9.41
N ALA A 361 -40.87 -26.28 -9.54
CA ALA A 361 -40.89 -27.70 -9.20
C ALA A 361 -40.53 -28.50 -10.45
N TYR A 362 -39.93 -29.68 -10.23
CA TYR A 362 -39.55 -30.75 -11.16
C TYR A 362 -38.11 -30.78 -11.68
N GLY A 363 -37.47 -31.93 -11.42
CA GLY A 363 -36.46 -32.49 -12.32
C GLY A 363 -35.24 -33.06 -11.60
N GLY A 364 -35.35 -34.25 -11.02
CA GLY A 364 -34.17 -35.05 -10.67
C GLY A 364 -33.45 -35.54 -11.94
N CYS A 365 -32.13 -35.62 -11.88
CA CYS A 365 -31.34 -36.52 -12.72
C CYS A 365 -30.07 -36.90 -11.97
N MET A 366 -29.81 -38.20 -11.91
CA MET A 366 -28.54 -38.80 -11.48
C MET A 366 -27.44 -38.59 -12.54
N VAL A 367 -26.22 -39.01 -12.14
CA VAL A 367 -24.97 -39.24 -12.90
C VAL A 367 -24.19 -37.98 -13.30
N ASP A 368 -22.84 -37.90 -13.21
CA ASP A 368 -21.78 -38.92 -13.13
C ASP A 368 -20.54 -38.39 -12.38
N GLU A 369 -19.72 -39.32 -11.90
CA GLU A 369 -18.33 -39.13 -11.45
C GLU A 369 -17.38 -38.82 -12.64
N GLU A 370 -16.19 -38.31 -12.30
CA GLU A 370 -15.00 -38.13 -13.16
C GLU A 370 -14.99 -36.94 -14.12
N GLU A 371 -14.41 -35.81 -13.66
CA GLU A 371 -13.68 -34.90 -14.53
C GLU A 371 -12.30 -34.60 -13.92
N GLU A 372 -11.32 -35.29 -14.48
CA GLU A 372 -9.89 -35.17 -14.23
C GLU A 372 -9.37 -33.90 -14.94
N GLU A 373 -9.18 -32.80 -14.19
CA GLU A 373 -8.64 -31.56 -14.75
C GLU A 373 -7.16 -31.72 -15.16
N ARG A 374 -6.99 -31.90 -16.46
CA ARG A 374 -5.73 -31.80 -17.18
C ARG A 374 -5.24 -30.35 -17.16
N TYR A 375 -4.25 -30.05 -16.32
CA TYR A 375 -3.52 -28.78 -16.37
C TYR A 375 -2.70 -28.72 -17.67
N GLU A 376 -3.14 -27.91 -18.63
CA GLU A 376 -2.29 -27.45 -19.73
C GLU A 376 -1.30 -26.42 -19.17
N GLU A 377 -0.01 -26.74 -19.23
CA GLU A 377 1.08 -25.79 -19.02
C GLU A 377 0.97 -24.68 -20.07
N VAL A 378 0.49 -23.51 -19.66
CA VAL A 378 0.59 -22.29 -20.46
C VAL A 378 2.01 -21.75 -20.29
N GLU A 379 2.79 -21.77 -21.38
CA GLU A 379 4.13 -21.18 -21.44
C GLU A 379 4.10 -19.70 -21.00
N PRO A 380 5.10 -19.24 -20.23
CA PRO A 380 5.14 -17.87 -19.73
C PRO A 380 5.75 -16.93 -20.78
N ASP A 381 4.96 -16.57 -21.78
CA ASP A 381 5.35 -15.49 -22.70
C ASP A 381 5.06 -14.11 -22.09
N ALA A 382 6.15 -13.48 -21.64
CA ALA A 382 6.45 -12.05 -21.66
C ALA A 382 5.26 -11.07 -21.64
N LEU A 383 4.58 -10.96 -20.49
CA LEU A 383 3.80 -9.76 -20.13
C LEU A 383 4.65 -8.87 -19.20
N MET A 384 5.75 -8.37 -19.74
CA MET A 384 6.31 -7.10 -19.27
C MET A 384 5.36 -6.03 -19.79
N LEU A 385 4.83 -5.17 -18.92
CA LEU A 385 4.04 -4.01 -19.32
C LEU A 385 4.91 -3.04 -20.14
N ALA A 386 5.00 -3.35 -21.42
CA ALA A 386 5.09 -2.50 -22.58
C ALA A 386 4.05 -3.02 -23.59
#